data_AF-A0A2X3IL97-F1
#
_entry.id   AF-A0A2X3IL97-F1
#
_cell.length_a   1.000
_cell.length_b   1.000
_cell.length_c   1.000
_cell.angle_alpha   90.00
_cell.angle_beta   90.00
_cell.angle_gamma   90.00
#
_symmetry.space_group_name_H-M   'P 1'
#
loop_
_entity.id
_entity.type
_entity.pdbx_description
1 polymer ?
#
loop_
_entity_poly.entity_id
_entity_poly.type
_entity_poly.pdbx_seq_one_letter_code
_entity_poly.pdbx_strand_id
1 'polypeptide(L)'
;MLKIASALNVEPQPIDGDATAAEPVRMLAVIDEANCIGCTKCIQACPVDAIVGATRAMHTVISDQCTGCNLCVDPCPTRCIDLIPVSPTTESWKWDLQTIPVRMIPADNHA
;
A
#
# COMPACT_ATOMS: atom_id res chain seq x y z
N MET A 1 -13.12 9.57 15.49
CA MET A 1 -13.07 8.11 15.23
C MET A 1 -13.75 7.27 16.33
N LEU A 2 -13.82 7.72 17.60
CA LEU A 2 -14.45 7.00 18.72
C LEU A 2 -15.90 6.51 18.49
N LYS A 3 -16.76 7.33 17.86
CA LYS A 3 -18.15 6.95 17.58
C LYS A 3 -18.27 5.78 16.59
N ILE A 4 -17.38 5.72 15.60
CA ILE A 4 -17.35 4.65 14.59
C ILE A 4 -16.78 3.36 15.23
N ALA A 5 -15.71 3.50 16.01
CA ALA A 5 -15.10 2.42 16.79
C ALA A 5 -16.11 1.72 17.71
N SER A 6 -16.91 2.51 18.46
CA SER A 6 -17.99 1.98 19.30
C SER A 6 -19.08 1.27 18.50
N ALA A 7 -19.43 1.76 17.31
CA ALA A 7 -20.44 1.11 16.46
C ALA A 7 -19.95 -0.21 15.84
N LEU A 8 -18.65 -0.30 15.52
CA LEU A 8 -18.02 -1.49 14.94
C LEU A 8 -17.50 -2.47 15.99
N ASN A 9 -17.58 -2.13 17.28
CA ASN A 9 -16.98 -2.89 18.38
C ASN A 9 -15.48 -3.16 18.16
N VAL A 10 -14.76 -2.13 17.69
CA VAL A 10 -13.31 -2.15 17.42
C VAL A 10 -12.63 -1.10 18.28
N GLU A 11 -11.51 -1.45 18.92
CA GLU A 11 -10.71 -0.53 19.72
C GLU A 11 -10.08 0.56 18.82
N PRO A 12 -10.17 1.85 19.16
CA PRO A 12 -9.61 2.92 18.35
C PRO A 12 -8.08 2.92 18.42
N GLN A 13 -7.43 3.17 17.29
CA GLN A 13 -5.99 3.42 17.26
C GLN A 13 -5.65 4.71 18.05
N PRO A 14 -4.54 4.73 18.81
CA PRO A 14 -4.09 5.93 19.50
C PRO A 14 -3.76 7.03 18.49
N ILE A 15 -4.15 8.26 18.83
CA ILE A 15 -3.94 9.44 17.97
C ILE A 15 -2.53 10.01 18.10
N ASP A 16 -1.97 9.84 19.29
CA ASP A 16 -0.59 10.15 19.60
C ASP A 16 0.22 8.96 19.11
N GLY A 17 1.18 9.21 18.21
CA GLY A 17 1.95 8.16 17.51
C GLY A 17 2.85 7.39 18.45
N ASP A 18 2.25 6.57 19.31
CA ASP A 18 2.93 5.67 20.23
C ASP A 18 3.86 4.76 19.41
N ALA A 19 5.12 4.66 19.84
CA ALA A 19 6.24 4.02 19.14
C ALA A 19 6.06 2.52 18.82
N THR A 20 4.90 1.94 19.11
CA THR A 20 4.52 0.54 18.88
C THR A 20 3.67 0.32 17.64
N ALA A 21 3.22 1.37 16.94
CA ALA A 21 2.56 1.21 15.65
C ALA A 21 3.61 0.88 14.58
N ALA A 22 3.66 -0.38 14.14
CA ALA A 22 4.49 -0.78 13.01
C ALA A 22 4.17 0.10 11.80
N GLU A 23 5.17 0.80 11.27
CA GLU A 23 4.98 1.59 10.05
C GLU A 23 4.51 0.64 8.93
N PRO A 24 3.43 0.99 8.21
CA PRO A 24 2.91 0.13 7.16
C PRO A 24 3.94 0.02 6.04
N VAL A 25 4.49 -1.18 5.86
CA VAL A 25 5.39 -1.49 4.75
C VAL A 25 4.58 -1.54 3.46
N ARG A 26 5.07 -0.88 2.41
CA ARG A 26 4.45 -0.96 1.08
C ARG A 26 4.57 -2.38 0.55
N MET A 27 3.44 -3.01 0.25
CA MET A 27 3.38 -4.32 -0.40
C MET A 27 3.11 -4.16 -1.90
N LEU A 28 3.65 -5.08 -2.70
CA LEU A 28 3.44 -5.16 -4.14
C LEU A 28 2.95 -6.56 -4.51
N ALA A 29 1.89 -6.63 -5.30
CA ALA A 29 1.43 -7.90 -5.86
C ALA A 29 2.34 -8.32 -7.03
N VAL A 30 2.73 -9.59 -7.06
CA VAL A 30 3.51 -10.22 -8.12
C VAL A 30 2.76 -11.45 -8.62
N ILE A 31 2.66 -11.59 -9.94
CA ILE A 31 1.98 -12.71 -10.59
C ILE A 31 3.05 -13.68 -11.08
N ASP A 32 2.92 -14.96 -10.72
CA ASP A 32 3.72 -16.04 -11.29
C ASP A 32 3.21 -16.37 -12.70
N GLU A 33 4.04 -16.02 -13.69
CA GLU A 33 3.74 -16.19 -15.12
C GLU A 33 3.51 -17.65 -15.50
N ALA A 34 4.20 -18.60 -14.85
CA ALA A 34 4.08 -20.02 -15.20
C ALA A 34 2.72 -20.62 -14.80
N ASN A 35 2.09 -20.05 -13.76
CA ASN A 35 0.84 -20.54 -13.18
C ASN A 35 -0.38 -19.67 -13.52
N CYS A 36 -0.19 -18.59 -14.28
CA CYS A 36 -1.25 -17.70 -14.71
C CYS A 36 -1.99 -18.25 -15.94
N ILE A 37 -3.28 -18.55 -15.79
CA ILE A 37 -4.13 -19.10 -16.86
C ILE A 37 -4.93 -18.05 -17.66
N GLY A 38 -4.73 -16.76 -17.38
CA GLY A 38 -5.44 -15.71 -18.11
C GLY A 38 -6.96 -15.61 -17.81
N CYS A 39 -7.37 -15.87 -16.55
CA CYS A 39 -8.80 -15.92 -16.15
C CYS A 39 -9.48 -14.55 -15.90
N THR A 40 -8.73 -13.45 -15.95
CA THR A 40 -9.17 -12.04 -15.79
C THR A 40 -9.85 -11.67 -14.46
N LYS A 41 -9.99 -12.59 -13.49
CA LYS A 41 -10.62 -12.30 -12.19
C LYS A 41 -9.84 -11.29 -11.35
N CYS A 42 -8.50 -11.32 -11.43
CA CYS A 42 -7.63 -10.38 -10.71
C CYS A 42 -7.81 -8.93 -11.22
N ILE A 43 -8.03 -8.72 -12.52
CA ILE A 43 -8.31 -7.40 -13.10
C ILE A 43 -9.59 -6.82 -12.49
N GLN A 44 -10.67 -7.61 -12.45
CA GLN A 44 -11.96 -7.15 -11.90
C GLN A 44 -11.91 -6.83 -10.40
N ALA A 45 -10.99 -7.46 -9.67
CA ALA A 45 -10.82 -7.25 -8.24
C ALA A 45 -9.90 -6.06 -7.92
N CYS A 46 -9.15 -5.54 -8.89
CA CYS A 46 -8.22 -4.45 -8.67
C CYS A 46 -8.98 -3.10 -8.63
N PRO A 47 -9.02 -2.38 -7.50
CA PRO A 47 -9.78 -1.13 -7.41
C PRO A 47 -9.11 0.05 -8.14
N VAL A 48 -7.86 -0.12 -8.58
CA VAL A 48 -7.00 0.90 -9.19
C VAL A 48 -6.52 0.50 -10.59
N ASP A 49 -7.07 -0.58 -11.15
CA ASP A 49 -6.73 -1.09 -12.48
C ASP A 49 -5.22 -1.29 -12.72
N ALA A 50 -4.48 -1.67 -11.68
CA ALA A 50 -3.02 -1.88 -11.74
C ALA A 50 -2.60 -3.20 -12.40
N ILE A 51 -3.54 -4.03 -12.87
CA ILE A 51 -3.26 -5.34 -13.48
C ILE A 51 -3.61 -5.28 -14.96
N VAL A 52 -2.66 -5.64 -15.82
CA VAL A 52 -2.84 -5.65 -17.28
C VAL A 52 -2.66 -7.04 -17.85
N GLY A 53 -3.39 -7.33 -18.92
CA GLY A 53 -3.35 -8.59 -19.65
C GLY A 53 -4.64 -8.79 -20.44
N ALA A 54 -4.80 -9.97 -21.01
CA ALA A 54 -5.97 -10.32 -21.82
C ALA A 54 -6.49 -11.72 -21.46
N THR A 55 -7.71 -12.02 -21.89
CA THR A 55 -8.30 -13.35 -21.71
C THR A 55 -7.41 -14.42 -22.35
N ARG A 56 -7.07 -15.47 -21.59
CA ARG A 56 -6.15 -16.55 -21.97
C ARG A 56 -4.70 -16.09 -22.26
N ALA A 57 -4.33 -14.89 -21.85
CA ALA A 57 -2.95 -14.41 -21.86
C ALA A 57 -2.46 -14.21 -20.42
N MET A 58 -1.13 -14.18 -20.23
CA MET A 58 -0.56 -13.87 -18.93
C MET A 58 -0.94 -12.44 -18.51
N HIS A 59 -1.13 -12.26 -17.21
CA HIS A 59 -1.34 -10.95 -16.61
C HIS A 59 -0.06 -10.48 -15.92
N THR A 60 0.14 -9.17 -15.87
CA THR A 60 1.24 -8.55 -15.12
C THR A 60 0.73 -7.35 -14.33
N VAL A 61 1.48 -6.98 -13.29
CA VAL A 61 1.15 -5.88 -12.37
C VAL A 61 1.98 -4.66 -12.72
N ILE A 62 1.33 -3.52 -12.89
CA ILE A 62 1.99 -2.21 -12.97
C ILE A 62 2.36 -1.80 -11.54
N SER A 63 3.63 -1.95 -11.18
CA SER A 63 4.15 -1.71 -9.82
C SER A 63 3.79 -0.33 -9.28
N ASP A 64 3.83 0.67 -10.14
CA ASP A 64 3.66 2.08 -9.76
C ASP A 64 2.23 2.41 -9.35
N GLN A 65 1.26 1.67 -9.91
CA GLN A 65 -0.16 1.84 -9.61
C GLN A 65 -0.66 0.86 -8.54
N CYS A 66 0.10 -0.18 -8.23
CA CYS A 66 -0.28 -1.16 -7.22
C CYS A 66 -0.21 -0.54 -5.81
N THR A 67 -1.33 -0.59 -5.09
CA THR A 67 -1.45 -0.11 -3.71
C THR A 67 -1.15 -1.16 -2.66
N GLY A 68 -0.96 -2.42 -3.05
CA GLY A 68 -0.74 -3.53 -2.10
C GLY A 68 -1.98 -3.94 -1.29
N CYS A 69 -3.19 -3.62 -1.78
CA CYS A 69 -4.45 -3.87 -1.06
C CYS A 69 -4.87 -5.34 -0.88
N ASN A 70 -4.15 -6.30 -1.47
CA ASN A 70 -4.40 -7.75 -1.37
C ASN A 70 -5.72 -8.27 -1.99
N LEU A 71 -6.56 -7.41 -2.59
CA LEU A 71 -7.86 -7.85 -3.14
C LEU A 71 -7.76 -8.80 -4.34
N CYS A 72 -6.62 -8.85 -5.02
CA CYS A 72 -6.42 -9.69 -6.21
C CYS A 72 -6.05 -11.15 -5.91
N VAL A 73 -5.64 -11.47 -4.68
CA VAL A 73 -5.14 -12.81 -4.32
C VAL A 73 -6.27 -13.84 -4.23
N ASP A 74 -7.30 -13.55 -3.43
CA ASP A 74 -8.42 -14.49 -3.21
C ASP A 74 -9.20 -14.84 -4.49
N PRO A 75 -9.46 -13.90 -5.41
CA PRO A 75 -10.16 -14.21 -6.66
C PRO A 75 -9.35 -15.08 -7.63
N CYS A 76 -8.04 -15.23 -7.45
CA CYS A 76 -7.19 -16.00 -8.36
C CYS A 76 -7.40 -17.52 -8.16
N PRO A 77 -7.97 -18.24 -9.14
CA PRO A 77 -8.30 -19.65 -8.97
C PRO A 77 -7.07 -20.56 -8.89
N THR A 78 -5.94 -20.14 -9.48
CA THR A 78 -4.66 -20.87 -9.41
C THR A 78 -3.79 -20.40 -8.25
N ARG A 79 -4.21 -19.36 -7.51
CA ARG A 79 -3.42 -18.74 -6.44
C ARG A 79 -1.99 -18.37 -6.85
N CYS A 80 -1.82 -17.91 -8.09
CA CYS A 80 -0.52 -17.52 -8.65
C CYS A 80 -0.09 -16.06 -8.31
N ILE A 81 -0.67 -15.45 -7.27
CA ILE A 81 -0.39 -14.04 -6.93
C ILE A 81 0.10 -13.95 -5.49
N ASP A 82 1.29 -13.38 -5.32
CA ASP A 82 1.95 -13.19 -4.03
C ASP A 82 2.13 -11.70 -3.72
N LEU A 83 2.16 -11.33 -2.43
CA LEU A 83 2.47 -9.98 -1.98
C LEU A 83 3.89 -9.93 -1.42
N ILE A 84 4.76 -9.15 -2.05
CA ILE A 84 6.12 -8.92 -1.60
C ILE A 84 6.27 -7.53 -0.98
N PRO A 85 7.05 -7.38 0.11
CA PRO A 85 7.39 -6.07 0.64
C PRO A 85 8.37 -5.36 -0.30
N VAL A 86 8.14 -4.07 -0.55
CA VAL A 86 9.02 -3.23 -1.36
C VAL A 86 9.85 -2.35 -0.43
N SER A 87 11.18 -2.42 -0.52
CA SER A 87 12.06 -1.55 0.24
C SER A 87 12.01 -0.12 -0.30
N PRO A 88 12.02 0.90 0.57
CA PRO A 88 12.06 2.29 0.13
C PRO A 88 13.36 2.57 -0.62
N THR A 89 13.23 3.30 -1.72
CA THR A 89 14.34 3.85 -2.51
C THR A 89 14.44 5.35 -2.27
N THR A 90 15.50 6.01 -2.76
CA THR A 90 15.64 7.47 -2.69
C THR A 90 14.46 8.22 -3.30
N GLU A 91 13.75 7.62 -4.26
CA GLU A 91 12.58 8.21 -4.93
C GLU A 91 11.28 8.02 -4.14
N SER A 92 11.20 7.01 -3.28
CA SER A 92 9.97 6.61 -2.55
C SER A 92 10.08 6.75 -1.03
N TRP A 93 11.19 7.33 -0.54
CA TRP A 93 11.46 7.52 0.87
C TRP A 93 10.60 8.64 1.48
N LYS A 94 9.89 8.30 2.56
CA LYS A 94 9.18 9.23 3.44
C LYS A 94 10.15 9.98 4.37
N TRP A 95 10.21 11.30 4.24
CA TRP A 95 11.01 12.17 5.10
C TRP A 95 10.55 12.12 6.56
N ASP A 96 11.48 11.90 7.48
CA ASP A 96 11.23 12.05 8.91
C ASP A 96 11.43 13.51 9.33
N LEU A 97 10.34 14.27 9.34
CA LEU A 97 10.36 15.68 9.70
C LEU A 97 10.74 15.94 11.16
N GLN A 98 10.61 14.94 12.05
CA GLN A 98 10.97 15.10 13.46
C GLN A 98 12.49 15.13 13.67
N THR A 99 13.25 14.53 12.74
CA THR A 99 14.71 14.59 12.77
C THR A 99 15.28 15.93 12.30
N ILE A 100 14.48 16.76 11.64
CA ILE A 100 14.91 18.05 11.10
C ILE A 100 14.86 19.10 12.22
N PRO A 101 15.99 19.73 12.58
CA PRO A 101 16.00 20.72 13.65
C PRO A 101 15.21 21.97 13.27
N VAL A 102 14.10 22.22 13.96
CA VAL A 102 13.29 23.43 13.77
C VAL A 102 13.94 24.60 14.52
N ARG A 103 14.30 25.65 13.80
CA ARG A 103 14.78 26.92 14.39
C ARG A 103 13.66 27.94 14.40
N MET A 104 13.30 28.42 15.59
CA MET A 104 12.35 29.53 15.74
C MET A 104 13.07 30.85 15.43
N ILE A 105 12.59 31.60 14.45
CA ILE A 105 13.14 32.91 14.07
C ILE A 105 12.20 33.99 14.63
N PRO A 106 12.65 34.87 15.55
CA PRO A 106 11.84 35.96 16.08
C PRO A 106 11.46 36.97 14.99
N ALA A 107 10.23 37.47 15.03
CA ALA A 107 9.67 38.41 14.04
C ALA A 107 10.35 39.79 14.03
N ASP A 108 11.11 40.14 15.06
CA ASP A 108 11.76 41.45 15.21
C ASP A 108 12.98 41.65 14.28
N ASN A 109 13.42 40.61 13.57
CA ASN A 109 14.62 40.61 12.71
C ASN A 109 14.33 40.81 11.21
N HIS A 110 13.13 41.26 10.83
CA HIS A 110 12.82 41.66 9.45
C HIS A 110 13.12 43.15 9.24
N ALA A 111 14.40 43.51 9.19
CA ALA A 111 14.88 44.83 8.76
C ALA A 111 15.57 44.73 7.39
#